data_AF-A0A7K1FTM2-F1
#
_entry.id   AF-A0A7K1FTM2-F1
#
_cell.length_a   1.000
_cell.length_b   1.000
_cell.length_c   1.000
_cell.angle_alpha   90.00
_cell.angle_beta   90.00
_cell.angle_gamma   90.00
#
_symmetry.space_group_name_H-M   'P 1'
#
loop_
_entity.id
_entity.type
_entity.pdbx_description
1 polymer ?
#
loop_
_entity_poly.entity_id
_entity_poly.type
_entity_poly.pdbx_seq_one_letter_code
_entity_poly.pdbx_strand_id
1 'polypeptide(L)'
;MVKGEQTLDGDDARWSLHLEAVAEHVARTGRLPSMAKGVDPQERSLGYWINNQRRAHSIGLLHPHRVRRLNAAVPIWYDRFMHRGPRARG
;
A
#
# COMPACT_ATOMS: atom_id res chain seq x y z
N MET A 1 4.47 -7.22 23.35
CA MET A 1 3.66 -7.82 22.26
C MET A 1 4.40 -7.61 20.94
N VAL A 2 5.31 -8.53 20.60
CA VAL A 2 6.05 -8.50 19.33
C VAL A 2 5.25 -9.31 18.31
N LYS A 3 4.47 -8.65 17.46
CA LYS A 3 3.69 -9.33 16.42
C LYS A 3 4.60 -9.67 15.24
N GLY A 4 4.98 -10.93 15.16
CA GLY A 4 4.91 -11.72 13.93
C GLY A 4 6.01 -11.49 12.90
N GLU A 5 7.23 -11.83 13.25
CA GLU A 5 8.25 -12.24 12.27
C GLU A 5 8.04 -13.72 11.97
N GLN A 6 7.16 -14.07 11.03
CA GLN A 6 7.05 -15.37 10.33
C GLN A 6 5.74 -15.46 9.53
N THR A 7 5.80 -15.31 8.20
CA THR A 7 5.06 -16.07 7.15
C THR A 7 5.46 -15.45 5.79
N LEU A 8 6.66 -15.77 5.29
CA LEU A 8 7.28 -15.05 4.18
C LEU A 8 6.97 -15.59 2.76
N ASP A 9 6.22 -16.68 2.60
CA ASP A 9 5.97 -17.24 1.25
C ASP A 9 4.48 -17.29 0.84
N GLY A 10 3.56 -17.52 1.79
CA GLY A 10 2.12 -17.58 1.50
C GLY A 10 1.42 -16.22 1.39
N ASP A 11 1.96 -15.19 2.06
CA ASP A 11 1.42 -13.83 2.03
C ASP A 11 1.77 -13.10 0.71
N ASP A 12 2.85 -13.51 0.04
CA ASP A 12 3.35 -12.83 -1.14
C ASP A 12 2.43 -12.97 -2.36
N ALA A 13 1.72 -14.09 -2.50
CA ALA A 13 0.73 -14.25 -3.56
C ALA A 13 -0.44 -13.26 -3.40
N ARG A 14 -1.00 -13.14 -2.18
CA ARG A 14 -2.07 -12.17 -1.88
C ARG A 14 -1.56 -10.74 -1.98
N TRP A 15 -0.35 -10.48 -1.51
CA TRP A 15 0.29 -9.18 -1.61
C TRP A 15 0.50 -8.78 -3.08
N SER A 16 0.96 -9.70 -3.92
CA SER A 16 1.14 -9.51 -5.35
C SER A 16 -0.17 -9.25 -6.06
N LEU A 17 -1.23 -9.99 -5.73
CA LEU A 17 -2.56 -9.76 -6.29
C LEU A 17 -3.09 -8.35 -5.98
N HIS A 18 -2.88 -7.87 -4.75
CA HIS A 18 -3.25 -6.50 -4.41
C HIS A 18 -2.38 -5.49 -5.15
N LEU A 19 -1.07 -5.72 -5.27
CA LEU A 19 -0.18 -4.85 -6.02
C LEU A 19 -0.64 -4.72 -7.48
N GLU A 20 -0.93 -5.84 -8.13
CA GLU A 20 -1.43 -5.87 -9.52
C GLU A 20 -2.76 -5.13 -9.65
N ALA A 21 -3.71 -5.39 -8.75
CA ALA A 21 -5.00 -4.70 -8.76
C ALA A 21 -4.87 -3.18 -8.56
N VAL A 22 -3.94 -2.73 -7.71
CA VAL A 22 -3.65 -1.30 -7.57
C VAL A 22 -2.98 -0.75 -8.83
N ALA A 23 -2.01 -1.47 -9.38
CA ALA A 23 -1.31 -1.06 -10.60
C ALA A 23 -2.26 -0.93 -11.78
N GLU A 24 -3.18 -1.87 -11.95
CA GLU A 24 -4.23 -1.82 -12.97
C GLU A 24 -5.17 -0.64 -12.73
N HIS A 25 -5.61 -0.42 -11.48
CA HIS A 25 -6.44 0.73 -11.15
C HIS A 25 -5.75 2.04 -11.51
N VAL A 26 -4.47 2.18 -11.15
CA VAL A 26 -3.67 3.38 -11.43
C VAL A 26 -3.40 3.54 -12.92
N ALA A 27 -3.15 2.45 -13.64
CA ALA A 27 -2.99 2.48 -15.10
C ALA A 27 -4.30 2.94 -15.79
N ARG A 28 -5.46 2.52 -15.28
CA ARG A 28 -6.77 2.86 -15.83
C ARG A 28 -7.23 4.28 -15.47
N THR A 29 -7.03 4.72 -14.23
CA THR A 29 -7.58 5.99 -13.71
C THR A 29 -6.55 7.11 -13.59
N GLY A 30 -5.26 6.77 -13.63
CA GLY A 30 -4.16 7.68 -13.33
C GLY A 30 -4.06 8.07 -11.85
N ARG A 31 -4.85 7.44 -10.97
CA ARG A 31 -4.98 7.82 -9.56
C ARG A 31 -4.85 6.60 -8.66
N LEU A 32 -4.43 6.83 -7.41
CA LEU A 32 -4.48 5.78 -6.40
C LEU A 32 -5.93 5.47 -6.04
N PRO A 33 -6.25 4.19 -5.76
CA PRO A 33 -7.56 3.79 -5.28
C PRO A 33 -7.91 4.52 -3.98
N SER A 34 -9.13 5.02 -3.90
CA SER A 34 -9.59 5.85 -2.79
C SER A 34 -10.31 5.03 -1.72
N MET A 35 -10.24 5.49 -0.47
CA MET A 35 -11.04 4.94 0.64
C MET A 35 -12.35 5.71 0.86
N ALA A 36 -12.73 6.59 -0.08
CA ALA A 36 -13.89 7.47 0.05
C ALA A 36 -15.20 6.68 0.13
N LYS A 37 -16.23 7.27 0.77
CA LYS A 37 -17.58 6.71 0.73
C LYS A 37 -18.17 6.94 -0.67
N GLY A 38 -18.72 5.88 -1.27
CA GLY A 38 -19.32 5.92 -2.60
C GLY A 38 -18.43 5.39 -3.74
N VAL A 39 -17.19 4.99 -3.44
CA VAL A 39 -16.35 4.23 -4.38
C VAL A 39 -16.67 2.74 -4.29
N ASP A 40 -16.24 2.00 -5.32
CA ASP A 40 -16.41 0.56 -5.37
C ASP A 40 -15.81 -0.12 -4.12
N PRO A 41 -16.48 -1.13 -3.52
CA PRO A 41 -15.96 -1.84 -2.35
C PRO A 41 -14.55 -2.42 -2.57
N GLN A 42 -14.23 -2.86 -3.80
CA GLN A 42 -12.91 -3.35 -4.17
C GLN A 42 -11.89 -2.22 -4.18
N GLU A 43 -12.22 -1.07 -4.78
CA GLU A 43 -11.35 0.12 -4.75
C GLU A 43 -11.05 0.55 -3.32
N ARG A 44 -12.08 0.54 -2.47
CA ARG A 44 -11.93 0.90 -1.06
C ARG A 44 -10.97 -0.03 -0.33
N SER A 45 -11.06 -1.34 -0.58
CA SER A 45 -10.13 -2.33 -0.03
C SER A 45 -8.68 -2.07 -0.46
N LEU A 46 -8.48 -1.77 -1.75
CA LEU A 46 -7.18 -1.42 -2.32
C LEU A 46 -6.61 -0.12 -1.72
N GLY A 47 -7.45 0.88 -1.47
CA GLY A 47 -7.07 2.10 -0.78
C GLY A 47 -6.58 1.84 0.64
N TYR A 48 -7.26 0.97 1.40
CA TYR A 48 -6.80 0.54 2.73
C TYR A 48 -5.46 -0.19 2.64
N TRP A 49 -5.29 -1.06 1.64
CA TRP A 49 -4.06 -1.81 1.44
C TRP A 49 -2.86 -0.88 1.19
N ILE A 50 -2.97 0.12 0.30
CA ILE A 50 -1.90 1.11 0.08
C ILE A 50 -1.60 1.90 1.34
N ASN A 51 -2.62 2.33 2.08
CA ASN A 51 -2.40 3.04 3.34
C ASN A 51 -1.64 2.17 4.37
N ASN A 52 -1.92 0.87 4.42
CA ASN A 52 -1.17 -0.07 5.25
C ASN A 52 0.29 -0.21 4.79
N GLN A 53 0.56 -0.29 3.48
CA GLN A 53 1.93 -0.31 2.96
C GLN A 53 2.69 0.97 3.30
N ARG A 54 2.06 2.14 3.16
CA ARG A 54 2.66 3.44 3.53
C ARG A 54 2.96 3.53 5.02
N ARG A 55 2.05 3.05 5.86
CA ARG A 55 2.26 2.97 7.31
C ARG A 55 3.44 2.05 7.63
N ALA A 56 3.46 0.84 7.06
CA ALA A 56 4.55 -0.12 7.24
C ALA A 56 5.90 0.46 6.80
N HIS A 57 5.95 1.18 5.69
CA HIS A 57 7.15 1.87 5.21
C HIS A 57 7.60 2.97 6.18
N SER A 58 6.68 3.79 6.67
CA SER A 58 6.99 4.89 7.60
C SER A 58 7.50 4.40 8.96
N ILE A 59 7.16 3.19 9.39
CA ILE A 59 7.63 2.58 10.65
C ILE A 59 8.76 1.56 10.43
N GLY A 60 9.27 1.42 9.21
CA GLY A 60 10.39 0.53 8.88
C GLY A 60 10.04 -0.97 8.85
N LEU A 61 8.76 -1.35 8.85
CA LEU A 61 8.31 -2.74 8.79
C LEU A 61 8.04 -3.24 7.38
N LEU A 62 8.10 -2.37 6.37
CA LEU A 62 7.93 -2.79 4.98
C LEU A 62 9.24 -3.33 4.42
N HIS A 63 9.24 -4.60 4.00
CA HIS A 63 10.43 -5.24 3.47
C HIS A 63 10.95 -4.52 2.21
N PRO A 64 12.26 -4.32 2.07
CA PRO A 64 12.86 -3.68 0.88
C PRO A 64 12.44 -4.26 -0.47
N HIS A 65 12.17 -5.57 -0.58
CA HIS A 65 11.72 -6.16 -1.85
C HIS A 65 10.31 -5.67 -2.23
N ARG A 66 9.40 -5.53 -1.24
CA ARG A 66 8.04 -5.00 -1.43
C ARG A 66 8.07 -3.54 -1.84
N VAL A 67 8.97 -2.75 -1.23
CA VAL A 67 9.21 -1.35 -1.61
C VAL A 67 9.64 -1.26 -3.08
N ARG A 68 10.60 -2.08 -3.52
CA ARG A 68 11.05 -2.10 -4.92
C ARG A 68 9.92 -2.44 -5.88
N ARG A 69 9.10 -3.45 -5.56
CA ARG A 69 7.95 -3.85 -6.38
C ARG A 69 6.88 -2.76 -6.44
N LEU A 70 6.56 -2.11 -5.32
CA LEU A 70 5.64 -0.97 -5.27
C LEU A 70 6.15 0.23 -6.07
N ASN A 71 7.44 0.57 -5.93
CA ASN A 71 8.06 1.64 -6.72
C ASN A 71 8.03 1.37 -8.22
N ALA A 72 8.22 0.11 -8.63
CA ALA A 72 8.19 -0.29 -10.03
C ALA A 72 6.77 -0.28 -10.61
N ALA A 73 5.79 -0.80 -9.87
CA ALA A 73 4.42 -0.96 -10.39
C ALA A 73 3.56 0.30 -10.21
N VAL A 74 3.74 1.05 -9.12
CA VAL A 74 2.87 2.17 -8.76
C VAL A 74 3.69 3.34 -8.20
N PRO A 75 4.50 4.06 -8.98
CA PRO A 75 5.44 5.07 -8.45
C PRO A 75 4.81 6.15 -7.54
N ILE A 76 3.52 6.45 -7.75
CA ILE A 76 2.75 7.43 -6.98
C ILE A 76 2.33 6.94 -5.57
N TRP A 77 2.52 5.65 -5.25
CA TRP A 77 2.10 5.04 -3.98
C TRP A 77 2.71 5.69 -2.74
N TYR A 78 3.95 6.17 -2.88
CA TYR A 78 4.73 6.84 -1.85
C TYR A 78 5.17 8.21 -2.36
N ASP A 79 4.21 9.02 -2.79
CA ASP A 79 4.50 10.42 -3.02
C ASP A 79 4.82 11.12 -1.68
N ARG A 80 6.08 11.52 -1.54
CA ARG A 80 6.61 12.22 -0.35
C ARG A 80 6.04 13.63 -0.19
N PHE A 81 5.42 14.19 -1.24
CA PHE A 81 4.88 15.55 -1.24
C PHE A 81 3.40 15.60 -0.83
N MET A 82 2.66 14.49 -0.97
CA MET A 82 1.23 14.36 -0.62
C MET A 82 0.97 13.80 0.79
N HIS A 83 1.99 13.70 1.66
CA HIS A 83 1.82 13.36 3.07
C HIS A 83 2.11 14.54 3.98
N ARG A 84 1.08 15.38 4.09
CA ARG A 84 0.93 16.37 5.15
C ARG A 84 0.90 15.68 6.53
N GLY A 85 1.93 15.92 7.32
CA GLY A 85 1.89 16.02 8.78
C GLY A 85 2.39 14.80 9.58
N PRO A 86 3.31 15.00 10.54
CA PRO A 86 3.74 13.94 11.45
C PRO A 86 2.55 13.54 12.33
N ARG A 87 2.13 12.28 12.30
CA ARG A 87 1.32 11.74 13.39
C ARG A 87 2.25 11.49 14.57
N ALA A 88 2.43 12.51 15.40
CA ALA A 88 2.94 12.34 16.75
C ALA A 88 2.05 11.28 17.44
N ARG A 89 2.67 10.16 17.84
CA ARG A 89 2.08 9.27 18.82
C ARG A 89 2.31 9.94 20.18
N GLY A 90 1.26 10.57 20.72
CA GLY A 90 1.16 10.86 22.15
C GLY A 90 0.70 9.62 22.90
#